data_AF-A0A6I0S9F7-F1
#
_entry.id   AF-A0A6I0S9F7-F1
#
_cell.length_a   1.000
_cell.length_b   1.000
_cell.length_c   1.000
_cell.angle_alpha   90.00
_cell.angle_beta   90.00
_cell.angle_gamma   90.00
#
_symmetry.space_group_name_H-M   'P 1'
#
loop_
_entity.id
_entity.type
_entity.pdbx_description
1 polymer ?
#
loop_
_entity_poly.entity_id
_entity_poly.type
_entity_poly.pdbx_seq_one_letter_code
_entity_poly.pdbx_strand_id
1 'polypeptide(L)' 'MDAQEVCLALGISKRCLQNYRDNGLIPYLNVGGKFFYREVDIQEILESGLTKRK' A
#
# COMPACT_ATOMS: atom_id res chain seq x y z
N MET A 1 -4.27 7.37 -4.95
CA MET A 1 -4.55 5.98 -5.38
C MET A 1 -5.62 5.35 -4.50
N ASP A 2 -6.52 4.59 -5.11
CA ASP A 2 -7.49 3.73 -4.42
C ASP A 2 -6.84 2.42 -3.96
N ALA A 3 -7.50 1.68 -3.05
CA ALA A 3 -6.99 0.39 -2.57
C ALA A 3 -6.72 -0.63 -3.70
N GLN A 4 -7.49 -0.53 -4.80
CA GLN A 4 -7.35 -1.41 -5.95
C GLN A 4 -6.11 -1.09 -6.78
N GLU A 5 -5.86 0.21 -7.02
CA GLU A 5 -4.65 0.71 -7.67
C GLU A 5 -3.40 0.34 -6.89
N VAL A 6 -3.46 0.45 -5.55
CA VAL A 6 -2.34 0.08 -4.68
C VAL A 6 -2.06 -1.42 -4.73
N CYS A 7 -3.10 -2.27 -4.73
CA CYS A 7 -2.93 -3.70 -4.94
C CYS A 7 -2.25 -4.02 -6.27
N LEU A 8 -2.62 -3.31 -7.34
CA LEU A 8 -2.04 -3.50 -8.67
C LEU A 8 -0.58 -3.04 -8.72
N ALA A 9 -0.29 -1.86 -8.19
CA ALA A 9 1.05 -1.28 -8.17
C ALA A 9 2.05 -2.09 -7.34
N LEU A 10 1.60 -2.61 -6.18
CA LEU A 10 2.42 -3.47 -5.34
C LEU A 10 2.43 -4.93 -5.80
N GLY A 11 1.51 -5.34 -6.68
CA GLY A 11 1.33 -6.73 -7.10
C GLY A 11 0.84 -7.63 -5.98
N ILE A 12 0.03 -7.09 -5.05
CA ILE A 12 -0.41 -7.78 -3.84
C ILE A 12 -1.92 -8.01 -3.82
N SER A 13 -2.34 -8.99 -3.02
CA SER A 13 -3.76 -9.24 -2.79
C SER A 13 -4.35 -8.25 -1.77
N LYS A 14 -5.69 -8.11 -1.77
CA LYS A 14 -6.42 -7.33 -0.73
C LYS A 14 -6.07 -7.77 0.70
N ARG A 15 -5.77 -9.06 0.90
CA ARG A 15 -5.37 -9.59 2.20
C ARG A 15 -3.98 -9.12 2.63
N CYS A 16 -3.03 -9.08 1.69
CA CYS A 16 -1.73 -8.47 1.93
C CYS A 16 -1.85 -6.97 2.23
N LEU A 17 -2.71 -6.25 1.48
CA LEU A 17 -2.96 -4.83 1.71
C LEU A 17 -3.53 -4.57 3.12
N GLN A 18 -4.44 -5.42 3.61
CA GLN A 18 -4.92 -5.35 5.00
C GLN A 18 -3.78 -5.58 5.99
N ASN A 19 -3.00 -6.65 5.80
CA ASN A 19 -1.84 -6.94 6.66
C ASN A 19 -0.85 -5.77 6.72
N TYR A 20 -0.62 -5.10 5.59
CA TYR A 20 0.24 -3.92 5.55
C TYR A 20 -0.35 -2.69 6.23
N ARG A 21 -1.67 -2.53 6.26
CA ARG A 21 -2.31 -1.50 7.09
C ARG A 21 -2.18 -1.84 8.57
N ASP A 22 -2.47 -3.07 8.96
CA ASP A 22 -2.38 -3.55 10.35
C ASP A 22 -0.94 -3.45 10.89
N ASN A 23 0.03 -3.80 10.06
CA ASN A 23 1.45 -3.69 10.41
C ASN A 23 2.00 -2.26 10.29
N GLY A 24 1.20 -1.28 9.87
CA GLY A 24 1.66 0.11 9.67
C GLY A 24 2.69 0.28 8.54
N LEU A 25 2.77 -0.69 7.64
CA LEU A 25 3.74 -0.73 6.54
C LEU A 25 3.35 0.16 5.36
N ILE A 26 2.05 0.33 5.11
CA ILE A 26 1.55 1.26 4.09
C ILE A 26 0.87 2.46 4.77
N PRO A 27 1.45 3.67 4.65
CA PRO A 27 0.79 4.90 5.05
C PRO A 27 -0.49 5.08 4.24
N TYR A 28 -1.58 5.37 4.95
CA TYR A 28 -2.86 5.71 4.36
C TYR A 28 -3.35 7.03 4.91
N LEU A 29 -4.04 7.78 4.08
CA LEU A 29 -4.72 9.01 4.46
C LEU A 29 -6.21 8.73 4.50
N ASN A 30 -6.85 8.96 5.65
CA ASN A 30 -8.31 8.93 5.72
C ASN A 30 -8.83 10.35 5.46
N VAL A 31 -9.46 10.55 4.31
CA VAL A 31 -10.11 11.82 3.97
C VAL A 31 -11.59 11.53 3.79
N GLY A 32 -12.41 12.00 4.74
CA GLY A 32 -13.86 11.89 4.67
C GLY A 32 -14.39 10.45 4.62
N GLY A 33 -13.73 9.51 5.29
CA GLY A 33 -14.13 8.10 5.33
C GLY A 33 -13.63 7.25 4.15
N LYS A 34 -12.88 7.86 3.22
CA LYS A 34 -12.18 7.14 2.15
C LYS A 34 -10.68 7.04 2.47
N PHE A 35 -10.12 5.87 2.18
CA PHE A 35 -8.69 5.62 2.31
C PHE A 35 -7.99 5.99 1.01
N PHE A 36 -7.16 7.01 1.09
CA PHE A 36 -6.29 7.46 0.02
C PHE A 36 -4.87 7.04 0.28
N TYR A 37 -4.17 6.70 -0.79
CA TYR A 37 -2.75 6.38 -0.76
C TYR A 37 -2.00 7.32 -1.68
N ARG A 38 -0.84 7.79 -1.20
CA ARG A 38 0.06 8.61 -2.00
C ARG A 38 0.98 7.70 -2.79
N GLU A 39 1.17 8.02 -4.07
CA GLU A 39 2.08 7.27 -4.95
C GLU A 39 3.50 7.26 -4.40
N VAL A 40 3.97 8.38 -3.84
CA VAL A 40 5.29 8.50 -3.21
C VAL A 40 5.47 7.48 -2.09
N ASP A 41 4.48 7.34 -1.20
CA ASP A 41 4.55 6.36 -0.10
C ASP A 41 4.60 4.92 -0.66
N ILE A 42 3.81 4.63 -1.69
CA ILE A 42 3.79 3.30 -2.32
C ILE A 42 5.12 3.00 -3.02
N GLN A 43 5.70 3.99 -3.72
CA GLN A 43 7.02 3.87 -4.32
C GLN A 43 8.10 3.64 -3.27
N GLU A 44 8.11 4.41 -2.17
CA GLU A 44 9.07 4.21 -1.09
C GLU A 44 8.97 2.81 -0.50
N ILE A 45 7.77 2.22 -0.40
CA ILE A 45 7.58 0.85 0.10
C ILE A 45 8.07 -0.21 -0.88
N LEU A 46 7.82 0.01 -2.18
CA LEU A 46 8.37 -0.80 -3.27
C LEU A 46 9.90 -0.78 -3.24
N GLU A 47 10.48 0.40 -3.03
CA GLU A 47 11.92 0.63 -3.03
C GLU A 47 12.58 0.14 -1.72
N SER A 48 11.91 0.34 -0.59
CA SER A 48 12.30 -0.15 0.75
C SER A 48 12.29 -1.67 0.85
N GLY A 49 11.75 -2.39 -0.13
CA GLY A 49 12.04 -3.81 -0.32
C GLY A 49 11.09 -4.79 0.37
N LEU A 50 9.86 -4.40 0.70
CA LEU A 50 8.82 -5.36 1.10
C LEU A 50 8.45 -6.37 0.02
N THR A 51 8.79 -6.03 -1.23
CA THR A 51 8.61 -6.90 -2.40
C THR A 51 9.97 -7.33 -2.98
N LYS A 52 11.02 -7.49 -2.16
CA LYS A 52 12.21 -8.24 -2.59
C LYS A 52 11.85 -9.73 -2.62
N ARG A 53 11.24 -10.18 -3.71
CA ARG A 53 11.46 -11.57 -4.14
C ARG A 53 12.90 -11.66 -4.66
N LYS A 54 13.72 -12.37 -3.91
CA LYS A 54 14.94 -12.99 -4.41
C LYS A 54 14.57 -14.29 -5.12
#